data_AF-A0A4Q6EE97-F1
#
_entry.id   AF-A0A4Q6EE97-F1
#
_cell.length_a   1.000
_cell.length_b   1.000
_cell.length_c   1.000
_cell.angle_alpha   90.00
_cell.angle_beta   90.00
_cell.angle_gamma   90.00
#
_symmetry.space_group_name_H-M   'P 1'
#
loop_
_entity.id
_entity.type
_entity.pdbx_description
1 polymer ?
#
loop_
_entity_poly.entity_id
_entity_poly.type
_entity_poly.pdbx_seq_one_letter_code
_entity_poly.pdbx_strand_id
1 'polypeptide(L)'
;MKSNNFQHITDAYQLVSGARIKSKYEDEIFEMGEYDANKRGYTIYPYEEGLKFTDFSVVISEKELKTNYLIEDLKTASLRKETISPEVMLATRYLKSA
;
A
#
# COMPACT_ATOMS: atom_id res chain seq x y z
N MET A 1 5.73 16.52 3.41
CA MET A 1 5.44 15.17 3.91
C MET A 1 4.12 14.73 3.29
N LYS A 2 4.09 13.65 2.49
CA LYS A 2 2.85 13.19 1.83
C LYS A 2 2.02 12.46 2.89
N SER A 3 0.85 13.00 3.27
CA SER A 3 -0.11 12.29 4.11
C SER A 3 -0.51 10.99 3.40
N ASN A 4 0.06 9.87 3.83
CA ASN A 4 -0.52 8.57 3.54
C ASN A 4 -1.78 8.51 4.41
N ASN A 5 -2.95 8.72 3.82
CA ASN A 5 -4.21 8.61 4.56
C ASN A 5 -4.44 7.14 4.87
N PHE A 6 -4.08 6.73 6.09
CA PHE A 6 -4.36 5.41 6.62
C PHE A 6 -5.72 5.42 7.34
N GLN A 7 -6.52 4.40 7.11
CA GLN A 7 -7.86 4.26 7.67
C GLN A 7 -8.05 2.89 8.33
N HIS A 8 -9.09 2.76 9.15
CA HIS A 8 -9.44 1.47 9.73
C HIS A 8 -9.81 0.45 8.65
N ILE A 9 -9.34 -0.79 8.84
CA ILE A 9 -9.75 -1.91 8.03
C ILE A 9 -11.13 -2.36 8.54
N THR A 10 -12.18 -1.99 7.82
CA THR A 10 -13.55 -2.36 8.15
C THR A 10 -14.01 -3.59 7.37
N ASP A 11 -13.39 -3.86 6.22
CA ASP A 11 -13.76 -4.94 5.31
C ASP A 11 -12.54 -5.75 4.88
N ALA A 12 -12.72 -7.07 4.74
CA ALA A 12 -11.70 -7.97 4.18
C ALA A 12 -11.39 -7.63 2.71
N TYR A 13 -12.32 -7.06 1.95
CA TYR A 13 -12.05 -6.65 0.56
C TYR A 13 -10.99 -5.53 0.44
N GLN A 14 -10.68 -4.84 1.54
CA GLN A 14 -9.59 -3.86 1.56
C GLN A 14 -8.22 -4.55 1.61
N LEU A 15 -8.15 -5.79 2.10
CA LEU A 15 -6.94 -6.58 2.29
C LEU A 15 -6.47 -7.21 0.97
N VAL A 16 -6.05 -6.36 0.04
CA VAL A 16 -5.54 -6.78 -1.28
C VAL A 16 -4.02 -6.81 -1.30
N SER A 17 -3.46 -7.68 -2.15
CA SER A 17 -2.02 -7.71 -2.40
C SER A 17 -1.53 -6.35 -2.93
N GLY A 18 -0.39 -5.89 -2.42
CA GLY A 18 0.20 -4.59 -2.73
C GLY A 18 -0.39 -3.41 -1.95
N ALA A 19 -1.43 -3.63 -1.13
CA ALA A 19 -1.90 -2.59 -0.23
C ALA A 19 -0.86 -2.31 0.87
N ARG A 20 -0.75 -1.06 1.28
CA ARG A 20 0.12 -0.68 2.39
C ARG A 20 -0.68 -0.62 3.68
N ILE A 21 -0.15 -1.22 4.72
CA ILE A 21 -0.72 -1.18 6.06
C ILE A 21 0.31 -0.59 7.03
N LYS A 22 -0.17 -0.04 8.14
CA LYS A 22 0.68 0.33 9.26
C LYS A 22 0.05 -0.07 10.59
N SER A 23 0.88 -0.26 11.61
CA SER A 23 0.39 -0.47 12.96
C SER A 23 -0.36 0.77 13.47
N LYS A 24 -1.30 0.57 14.39
CA LYS A 24 -1.92 1.68 15.13
C LYS A 24 -0.98 2.30 16.15
N TYR A 25 0.04 1.55 16.58
CA TYR A 25 0.93 1.93 17.68
C TYR A 25 2.31 2.37 17.20
N GLU A 26 2.74 1.86 16.04
CA GLU A 26 4.06 2.11 15.45
C GLU A 26 3.90 2.69 14.04
N ASP A 27 4.90 3.44 13.58
CA ASP A 27 4.88 4.06 12.25
C ASP A 27 5.47 3.18 11.15
N GLU A 28 5.86 1.95 11.48
CA GLU A 28 6.31 0.95 10.49
C GLU A 28 5.21 0.63 9.48
N ILE A 29 5.58 0.64 8.20
CA ILE A 29 4.72 0.32 7.08
C ILE A 29 5.06 -1.05 6.55
N PHE A 30 4.03 -1.81 6.20
CA PHE A 30 4.15 -3.11 5.56
C PHE A 30 3.37 -3.13 4.26
N GLU A 31 3.87 -3.87 3.27
CA GLU A 31 3.13 -4.22 2.06
C GLU A 31 2.45 -5.57 2.24
N MET A 32 1.17 -5.61 1.89
CA MET A 32 0.34 -6.80 1.88
C MET A 32 0.76 -7.77 0.77
N GLY A 33 0.98 -9.02 1.14
CA GLY A 33 1.20 -10.15 0.27
C GLY A 33 -0.10 -10.91 -0.05
N GLU A 34 0.06 -12.19 -0.37
CA GLU A 34 -1.06 -13.08 -0.67
C GLU A 34 -1.72 -13.61 0.62
N TYR A 35 -2.98 -14.01 0.47
CA TYR A 35 -3.71 -14.72 1.51
C TYR A 35 -3.29 -16.18 1.55
N ASP A 36 -2.85 -16.66 2.72
CA ASP A 36 -2.57 -18.07 2.98
C ASP A 36 -3.77 -18.71 3.68
N ALA A 37 -4.50 -19.55 2.94
CA ALA A 37 -5.67 -20.26 3.44
C ALA A 37 -5.35 -21.27 4.57
N ASN A 38 -4.16 -21.87 4.56
CA ASN A 38 -3.73 -22.83 5.59
C ASN A 38 -3.46 -22.13 6.92
N LYS A 39 -3.00 -20.88 6.87
CA LYS A 39 -2.70 -20.05 8.05
C LYS A 39 -3.82 -19.09 8.40
N ARG A 40 -4.85 -18.97 7.55
CA ARG A 40 -5.99 -18.05 7.70
C ARG A 40 -5.54 -16.62 7.94
N GLY A 41 -4.57 -16.19 7.15
CA GLY A 41 -3.91 -14.90 7.31
C GLY A 41 -3.28 -14.41 6.02
N TYR A 42 -2.72 -13.21 6.08
CA TYR A 42 -2.03 -12.59 4.98
C TYR A 42 -0.54 -12.52 5.29
N THR A 43 0.28 -12.78 4.29
CA THR A 43 1.70 -12.48 4.39
C THR A 43 1.89 -10.97 4.29
N ILE A 44 2.76 -10.39 5.11
CA ILE A 44 3.13 -8.98 5.04
C ILE A 44 4.64 -8.85 4.97
N TYR A 45 5.09 -7.80 4.29
CA TYR A 45 6.51 -7.53 4.03
C TYR A 45 6.86 -6.13 4.54
N PRO A 46 7.99 -5.94 5.23
CA PRO A 46 8.46 -4.60 5.57
C PRO A 46 8.57 -3.72 4.32
N TYR A 47 8.13 -2.47 4.44
CA TYR A 47 8.11 -1.51 3.34
C TYR A 47 8.67 -0.15 3.80
N GLU A 48 9.79 0.27 3.23
CA GLU A 48 10.47 1.51 3.59
C GLU A 48 10.97 2.22 2.32
N GLU A 49 10.84 3.55 2.27
CA GLU A 49 11.35 4.40 1.18
C GLU A 49 11.00 3.96 -0.26
N GLY A 50 9.91 3.22 -0.44
CA GLY A 50 9.49 2.74 -1.76
C GLY A 50 9.88 1.29 -2.05
N LEU A 51 10.66 0.66 -1.17
CA LEU A 51 11.21 -0.68 -1.31
C LEU A 51 10.48 -1.67 -0.41
N LYS A 52 10.11 -2.82 -1.00
CA LYS A 52 9.64 -3.99 -0.26
C LYS A 52 10.81 -4.91 0.03
N PHE A 53 10.96 -5.31 1.29
CA PHE A 53 11.94 -6.32 1.69
C PHE A 53 11.29 -7.70 1.68
N THR A 54 11.74 -8.59 0.80
CA THR A 54 11.19 -9.94 0.66
C THR A 54 11.94 -11.02 1.45
N ASP A 55 13.12 -10.68 1.99
CA ASP A 55 13.93 -11.60 2.79
C ASP A 55 13.29 -11.93 4.14
N PHE A 56 12.38 -11.06 4.60
CA PHE A 56 11.61 -11.23 5.82
C PHE A 56 10.13 -11.05 5.51
N SER A 57 9.32 -11.96 6.03
CA SER A 57 7.87 -11.87 5.92
C SER A 57 7.22 -12.42 7.17
N VAL A 58 6.08 -11.85 7.52
CA VAL A 58 5.29 -12.29 8.67
C VAL A 58 3.90 -12.66 8.16
N VAL A 59 3.35 -13.77 8.66
CA VAL A 59 1.96 -14.12 8.42
C VAL A 59 1.12 -13.56 9.56
N ILE A 60 0.15 -12.72 9.23
CA ILE A 60 -0.75 -12.08 10.20
C ILE A 60 -2.19 -12.49 9.93
N SER A 61 -2.92 -12.85 10.97
CA SER A 61 -4.33 -13.22 10.86
C SER A 61 -5.21 -12.02 10.46
N GLU A 62 -6.31 -12.27 9.76
CA GLU A 62 -7.27 -11.22 9.39
C GLU A 62 -7.80 -10.46 10.61
N LYS A 63 -8.04 -11.16 11.72
CA LYS A 63 -8.51 -10.56 12.97
C LYS A 63 -7.51 -9.54 13.50
N GLU A 64 -6.23 -9.90 13.48
CA GLU A 64 -5.14 -9.05 13.95
C GLU A 64 -5.00 -7.79 13.06
N LEU A 65 -5.08 -7.96 11.75
CA LEU A 65 -5.08 -6.83 10.79
C LEU A 65 -6.22 -5.85 11.09
N LYS A 66 -7.46 -6.34 11.22
CA LYS A 66 -8.63 -5.49 11.50
C LYS A 66 -8.55 -4.78 12.86
N THR A 67 -7.91 -5.41 13.84
CA THR A 67 -7.87 -4.90 15.22
C THR A 67 -6.73 -3.92 15.44
N ASN A 68 -5.54 -4.19 14.90
CA ASN A 68 -4.31 -3.49 15.28
C ASN A 68 -3.64 -2.71 14.15
N TYR A 69 -4.15 -2.82 12.91
CA TYR A 69 -3.57 -2.15 11.76
C TYR A 69 -4.55 -1.15 11.13
N LEU A 70 -3.98 -0.27 10.32
CA LEU A 70 -4.66 0.67 9.43
C LEU A 70 -4.17 0.42 8.00
N ILE A 71 -5.00 0.69 7.00
CA ILE A 71 -4.70 0.47 5.59
C ILE A 71 -4.69 1.79 4.80
N GLU A 72 -3.77 1.91 3.85
CA GLU A 72 -3.66 3.08 2.97
C GLU A 72 -4.92 3.19 2.08
N ASP A 73 -5.55 4.37 2.06
CA ASP A 73 -6.70 4.61 1.19
C ASP A 73 -6.30 4.54 -0.29
N LEU A 74 -6.92 3.61 -1.02
CA LEU A 74 -6.68 3.35 -2.44
C LEU A 74 -6.94 4.57 -3.33
N LYS A 75 -7.83 5.50 -2.92
CA LYS A 75 -7.99 6.79 -3.63
C LYS A 75 -6.70 7.60 -3.67
N THR A 76 -5.85 7.45 -2.65
CA THR A 76 -4.54 8.10 -2.57
C THR A 76 -3.44 7.28 -3.25
N ALA A 77 -3.58 5.95 -3.31
CA ALA A 77 -2.61 5.08 -4.00
C ALA A 77 -2.63 5.27 -5.53
N SER A 78 -3.80 5.49 -6.13
CA SER A 78 -3.93 5.76 -7.57
C SER A 78 -3.19 7.03 -8.00
N LEU A 79 -3.11 8.04 -7.11
CA LEU A 79 -2.41 9.30 -7.37
C LEU A 79 -0.87 9.17 -7.31
N ARG A 80 -0.33 8.00 -6.93
CA ARG A 80 1.13 7.76 -6.85
C ARG A 80 1.69 7.11 -8.11
N LYS A 81 0.84 6.54 -8.97
CA LYS A 81 1.27 5.96 -10.25
C LYS A 81 1.37 6.99 -11.38
N GLU A 82 0.94 8.23 -11.17
CA GLU A 82 1.19 9.34 -12.09
C GLU A 82 2.52 10.04 -11.79
N THR A 83 3.62 9.30 -11.71
CA THR A 83 4.91 9.90 -12.07
C THR A 83 4.93 9.94 -13.59
N ILE A 84 4.31 10.99 -14.14
CA ILE A 84 4.33 11.31 -15.55
C ILE A 84 5.80 11.32 -15.96
N SER A 85 6.22 10.37 -16.82
CA SER A 85 7.56 10.38 -17.43
C SER A 85 7.84 11.79 -17.97
N PRO A 86 9.06 12.34 -17.82
CA PRO A 86 9.42 13.64 -18.40
C PRO A 86 9.05 13.78 -19.87
N GLU A 87 9.04 12.67 -20.63
CA GLU A 87 8.61 12.64 -22.03
C GLU A 87 7.13 12.98 -22.24
N VAL A 88 6.25 12.54 -21.34
CA VAL A 88 4.80 12.81 -21.43
C VAL A 88 4.48 14.27 -21.07
N MET A 89 5.29 14.90 -20.20
CA MET A 89 5.21 16.34 -19.94
C MET A 89 5.67 17.18 -21.14
N LEU A 90 6.65 16.70 -21.92
CA LEU A 90 7.09 17.41 -23.13
C LEU A 90 6.01 17.34 -24.23
N ALA A 91 5.40 16.17 -24.42
CA ALA A 91 4.38 15.94 -25.44
C ALA A 91 3.11 16.78 -25.23
N THR A 92 2.69 16.97 -23.99
CA THR A 92 1.51 17.79 -23.65
C THR A 92 1.75 19.30 -23.80
N ARG A 93 3.01 19.75 -23.78
CA ARG A 93 3.36 21.17 -24.02
C ARG A 93 3.31 21.54 -25.51
N TYR A 94 3.71 20.62 -26.39
CA TYR A 94 3.67 20.85 -27.83
C TYR A 94 2.25 20.92 -28.39
N LEU A 95 1.31 20.14 -27.85
CA LEU A 95 -0.08 20.12 -28.31
C LEU A 95 -0.92 21.35 -27.92
N LYS A 96 -0.47 22.16 -26.94
CA LYS A 96 -1.15 23.41 -26.56
C LYS A 96 -0.62 24.65 -27.28
N SER A 97 0.35 24.48 -28.18
CA SER A 97 1.01 25.57 -28.90
C SER A 97 0.66 25.61 -30.40
N ALA A 98 -0.31 24.79 -30.85
CA ALA A 98 -0.78 24.70 -32.23
C ALA A 98 -2.19 25.30 -32.37
#